data_AF-M0HY69-F1
#
_entry.id   AF-M0HY69-F1
#
_cell.length_a   1.000
_cell.length_b   1.000
_cell.length_c   1.000
_cell.angle_alpha   90.00
_cell.angle_beta   90.00
_cell.angle_gamma   90.00
#
_symmetry.space_group_name_H-M   'P 1'
#
loop_
_entity.id
_entity.type
_entity.pdbx_description
1 polymer ?
#
loop_
_entity_poly.entity_id
_entity_poly.type
_entity_poly.pdbx_seq_one_letter_code
_entity_poly.pdbx_strand_id
1 'polypeptide(L)'
;MEPFGRAMTTALENARFDPASGEAVWIEEDYCAPPLAMERAEVLDDYFTEITVVDEDIDEAAGWQQIDDLPGLWEQILDQT
;
A
#
# COMPACT_ATOMS: atom_id res chain seq x y z
N MET A 1 1.98 20.05 -3.62
CA MET A 1 1.29 18.86 -3.10
C MET A 1 0.13 18.58 -4.03
N GLU A 2 0.25 17.50 -4.78
CA GLU A 2 -0.92 16.85 -5.37
C GLU A 2 -1.74 16.22 -4.25
N PRO A 3 -3.07 16.10 -4.38
CA PRO A 3 -3.88 15.47 -3.35
C PRO A 3 -3.50 13.98 -3.23
N PHE A 4 -3.12 13.56 -2.02
CA PHE A 4 -2.70 12.19 -1.67
C PHE A 4 -3.69 11.11 -2.12
N GLY A 5 -4.98 11.47 -2.26
CA GLY A 5 -6.01 10.54 -2.69
C GLY A 5 -5.74 9.82 -4.02
N ARG A 6 -5.06 10.46 -4.99
CA ARG A 6 -4.72 9.78 -6.27
C ARG A 6 -3.57 8.78 -6.12
N ALA A 7 -2.53 9.16 -5.38
CA ALA A 7 -1.40 8.28 -5.09
C ALA A 7 -1.89 7.04 -4.33
N MET A 8 -2.61 7.26 -3.22
CA MET A 8 -3.18 6.18 -2.40
C MET A 8 -4.16 5.30 -3.17
N THR A 9 -5.00 5.87 -4.04
CA THR A 9 -5.90 5.07 -4.89
C THR A 9 -5.10 4.18 -5.82
N THR A 10 -4.08 4.72 -6.49
CA THR A 10 -3.20 3.95 -7.38
C THR A 10 -2.49 2.84 -6.61
N ALA A 11 -1.97 3.15 -5.43
CA ALA A 11 -1.28 2.21 -4.57
C ALA A 11 -2.18 1.05 -4.14
N LEU A 12 -3.39 1.34 -3.65
CA LEU A 12 -4.35 0.33 -3.19
C LEU A 12 -4.95 -0.48 -4.35
N GLU A 13 -5.21 0.12 -5.51
CA GLU A 13 -5.64 -0.61 -6.71
C GLU A 13 -4.57 -1.60 -7.19
N ASN A 14 -3.29 -1.28 -7.00
CA ASN A 14 -2.15 -2.12 -7.38
C ASN A 14 -1.58 -2.96 -6.21
N ALA A 15 -2.23 -2.94 -5.05
CA ALA A 15 -1.79 -3.71 -3.90
C ALA A 15 -1.63 -5.20 -4.24
N ARG A 16 -0.61 -5.80 -3.65
CA ARG A 16 -0.29 -7.22 -3.79
C ARG A 16 -0.69 -7.98 -2.54
N PHE A 17 -0.93 -9.27 -2.68
CA PHE A 17 -1.20 -10.17 -1.55
C PHE A 17 0.04 -11.03 -1.29
N ASP A 18 0.59 -10.95 -0.09
CA ASP A 18 1.67 -11.84 0.33
C ASP A 18 1.06 -13.12 0.94
N PRO A 19 1.16 -14.29 0.28
CA PRO A 19 0.62 -15.54 0.80
C PRO A 19 1.39 -16.08 2.02
N ALA A 20 2.60 -15.58 2.29
CA ALA A 20 3.39 -16.01 3.45
C ALA A 20 2.91 -15.34 4.75
N SER A 21 2.59 -14.04 4.71
CA SER A 21 2.04 -13.31 5.85
C SER A 21 0.51 -13.32 5.89
N GLY A 22 -0.14 -13.41 4.73
CA GLY A 22 -1.58 -13.22 4.58
C GLY A 22 -1.99 -11.74 4.53
N GLU A 23 -1.05 -10.84 4.26
CA GLU A 23 -1.26 -9.39 4.30
C GLU A 23 -1.29 -8.76 2.90
N ALA A 24 -1.91 -7.58 2.82
CA ALA A 24 -1.81 -6.72 1.65
C ALA A 24 -0.52 -5.88 1.74
N VAL A 25 0.17 -5.73 0.62
CA VAL A 25 1.42 -4.98 0.50
C VAL A 25 1.31 -4.00 -0.67
N TRP A 26 1.72 -2.74 -0.47
CA TRP A 26 1.69 -1.70 -1.49
C TRP A 26 2.84 -0.70 -1.28
N ILE A 27 3.11 0.11 -2.31
CA ILE A 27 4.05 1.24 -2.25
C ILE A 27 3.23 2.52 -2.22
N GLU A 28 3.54 3.43 -1.30
CA GLU A 28 2.87 4.71 -1.15
C GLU A 28 3.85 5.86 -1.44
N GLU A 29 3.41 6.81 -2.26
CA GLU A 29 4.12 8.09 -2.43
C GLU A 29 3.80 8.99 -1.22
N ASP A 30 4.80 9.25 -0.39
CA ASP A 30 4.62 10.05 0.82
C ASP A 30 5.74 11.10 0.99
N TYR A 31 5.35 12.25 1.53
CA TYR A 31 6.22 13.38 1.83
C TYR A 31 6.23 13.74 3.33
N CYS A 32 5.58 12.93 4.16
CA CYS A 32 5.53 13.10 5.61
C CYS A 32 6.74 12.49 6.33
N ALA A 33 6.99 13.02 7.54
CA ALA A 33 7.90 12.42 8.51
C ALA A 33 7.25 12.56 9.90
N PRO A 34 6.77 11.46 10.54
CA PRO A 34 6.90 10.05 10.12
C PRO A 34 6.03 9.70 8.90
N PRO A 35 6.32 8.58 8.20
CA PRO A 35 5.56 8.20 7.02
C PRO A 35 4.07 7.99 7.29
N LEU A 36 3.24 8.24 6.28
CA LEU A 36 1.79 8.09 6.23
C LEU A 36 1.01 8.99 7.20
N ALA A 37 1.63 10.04 7.74
CA ALA A 37 1.01 10.81 8.82
C ALA A 37 -0.32 11.47 8.41
N MET A 38 -0.45 11.95 7.16
CA MET A 38 -1.68 12.56 6.67
C MET A 38 -2.70 11.50 6.27
N GLU A 39 -2.26 10.47 5.55
CA GLU A 39 -3.08 9.38 5.04
C GLU A 39 -3.73 8.63 6.21
N ARG A 40 -2.99 8.39 7.30
CA ARG A 40 -3.52 7.80 8.54
C ARG A 40 -4.55 8.67 9.22
N ALA A 41 -4.26 9.95 9.39
CA ALA A 41 -5.17 10.88 10.07
C ALA A 41 -6.50 11.06 9.35
N GLU A 42 -6.51 10.93 8.01
CA GLU A 42 -7.68 11.22 7.19
C GLU A 42 -8.43 9.97 6.72
N VAL A 43 -7.74 8.83 6.50
CA VAL A 43 -8.36 7.64 5.86
C VAL A 43 -7.85 6.31 6.45
N LEU A 44 -6.55 6.06 6.49
CA LEU A 44 -6.05 4.69 6.68
C LEU A 44 -6.42 4.11 8.04
N ASP A 45 -6.39 4.90 9.12
CA ASP A 45 -6.73 4.41 10.46
C ASP A 45 -8.23 4.11 10.62
N ASP A 46 -9.10 4.58 9.71
CA ASP A 46 -10.54 4.25 9.70
C ASP A 46 -10.84 2.89 9.06
N TYR A 47 -9.99 2.43 8.12
CA TYR A 47 -10.24 1.22 7.31
C TYR A 47 -9.29 0.06 7.60
N PHE A 48 -8.12 0.33 8.18
CA PHE A 48 -7.12 -0.69 8.49
C PHE A 48 -6.98 -0.87 10.00
N THR A 49 -6.91 -2.13 10.44
CA THR A 49 -6.68 -2.44 11.86
C THR A 49 -5.20 -2.32 12.24
N GLU A 50 -4.31 -2.68 11.32
CA GLU A 50 -2.86 -2.61 11.50
C GLU A 50 -2.21 -2.23 10.17
N ILE A 51 -1.21 -1.37 10.22
CA ILE A 51 -0.37 -0.99 9.08
C ILE A 51 1.07 -0.90 9.59
N THR A 52 1.97 -1.61 8.92
CA THR A 52 3.40 -1.62 9.21
C THR A 52 4.16 -0.95 8.06
N VAL A 53 5.01 0.01 8.37
CA VAL A 53 5.96 0.59 7.40
C VAL A 53 7.18 -0.31 7.36
N VAL A 54 7.40 -1.00 6.24
CA VAL A 54 8.53 -1.93 6.06
C VAL A 54 9.80 -1.18 5.66
N ASP A 55 9.69 -0.22 4.73
CA ASP A 55 10.76 0.69 4.31
C ASP A 55 10.20 2.12 4.28
N GLU A 56 10.86 3.05 4.98
CA GLU A 56 10.41 4.45 5.11
C GLU A 56 10.82 5.37 3.96
N ASP A 57 11.86 4.99 3.20
CA ASP A 57 12.42 5.76 2.10
C ASP A 57 12.92 4.80 1.01
N ILE A 58 12.08 4.59 0.00
CA ILE A 58 12.37 3.72 -1.15
C ILE A 58 11.99 4.44 -2.44
N ASP A 59 12.81 4.25 -3.48
CA ASP A 59 12.43 4.66 -4.83
C ASP A 59 11.18 3.89 -5.27
N GLU A 60 10.19 4.60 -5.78
CA GLU A 60 8.89 4.04 -6.13
C GLU A 60 9.02 2.84 -7.07
N ALA A 61 9.83 2.95 -8.13
CA ALA A 61 10.00 1.87 -9.10
C ALA A 61 10.72 0.66 -8.49
N ALA A 62 11.70 0.91 -7.63
CA ALA A 62 12.37 -0.16 -6.89
C ALA A 62 11.41 -0.85 -5.91
N GLY A 63 10.55 -0.10 -5.23
CA GLY A 63 9.54 -0.65 -4.32
C GLY A 63 8.56 -1.56 -5.05
N TRP A 64 8.01 -1.10 -6.18
CA TRP A 64 7.08 -1.91 -6.97
C TRP A 64 7.76 -3.18 -7.50
N GLN A 65 9.02 -3.09 -7.92
CA GLN A 65 9.79 -4.25 -8.38
C GLN A 65 9.97 -5.31 -7.28
N GLN A 66 10.06 -4.93 -6.00
CA GLN A 66 10.22 -5.91 -4.91
C GLN A 66 8.98 -6.78 -4.70
N ILE A 67 7.80 -6.28 -5.03
CA ILE A 67 6.53 -6.97 -4.80
C ILE A 67 5.86 -7.47 -6.09
N ASP A 68 6.49 -7.30 -7.25
CA ASP A 68 5.86 -7.63 -8.54
C ASP A 68 5.62 -9.14 -8.75
N ASP A 69 6.39 -9.99 -8.07
CA ASP A 69 6.22 -11.45 -8.09
C ASP A 69 5.04 -11.94 -7.22
N LEU A 70 4.45 -11.05 -6.40
CA LEU A 70 3.28 -11.38 -5.57
C LEU A 70 1.99 -11.28 -6.41
N PRO A 71 0.98 -12.13 -6.11
CA PRO A 71 -0.32 -12.04 -6.78
C PRO A 71 -1.04 -10.72 -6.48
N GLY A 72 -1.86 -10.24 -7.42
CA GLY A 72 -2.70 -9.06 -7.19
C GLY A 72 -3.71 -9.31 -6.08
N LEU A 73 -3.84 -8.36 -5.13
CA LEU A 73 -4.75 -8.50 -3.99
C LEU A 73 -6.20 -8.75 -4.43
N TRP A 74 -6.68 -7.94 -5.38
CA TRP A 74 -8.06 -7.99 -5.82
C TRP A 74 -8.37 -9.24 -6.65
N GLU A 75 -7.38 -9.79 -7.36
CA GLU A 75 -7.52 -11.07 -8.07
C GLU A 75 -7.76 -12.21 -7.07
N GLN A 76 -7.03 -12.20 -5.95
CA GLN A 76 -7.21 -13.19 -4.88
C GLN A 76 -8.56 -13.08 -4.16
N ILE A 77 -9.13 -11.87 -4.04
CA ILE A 77 -10.41 -11.64 -3.37
C ILE A 77 -11.58 -11.96 -4.30
N LEU A 78 -11.50 -11.56 -5.57
CA LEU A 78 -12.58 -11.76 -6.53
C LEU A 78 -12.76 -13.23 -6.92
N ASP A 79 -11.66 -14.01 -6.97
CA ASP A 79 -11.69 -15.45 -7.25
C ASP A 79 -12.32 -16.30 -6.11
N GLN A 80 -12.62 -15.71 -4.96
CA GLN A 80 -13.29 -16.38 -3.83
C GLN A 80 -14.83 -16.27 -3.86
N THR A 81 -15.41 -15.72 -4.93
CA THR A 81 -16.86 -15.50 -5.07
C THR A 81 -17.52 -16.44 -6.07
#